data_AF-A0A969LZI4-F1
#
_entry.id   AF-A0A969LZI4-F1
#
_cell.length_a   1.000
_cell.length_b   1.000
_cell.length_c   1.000
_cell.angle_alpha   90.00
_cell.angle_beta   90.00
_cell.angle_gamma   90.00
#
_symmetry.space_group_name_H-M   'P 1'
#
loop_
_entity.id
_entity.type
_entity.pdbx_description
1 polymer ?
#
loop_
_entity_poly.entity_id
_entity_poly.type
_entity_poly.pdbx_seq_one_letter_code
_entity_poly.pdbx_strand_id
1 'polypeptide(L)' 'MYESRLRLFTPEGHLLPTPEESAAQERQLKEQAQQRAERLAEKLRELGIDPMDL' A
#
# COMPACT_ATOMS: atom_id res chain seq x y z
N MET A 1 8.07 -5.32 33.41
CA MET A 1 8.44 -3.99 32.87
C MET A 1 7.37 -3.65 31.83
N TYR A 2 6.44 -2.74 32.14
CA TYR A 2 5.48 -2.27 31.14
C TYR A 2 6.11 -1.05 30.45
N GLU A 3 6.52 -1.20 29.19
CA GLU A 3 6.97 -0.07 28.39
C GLU A 3 5.75 0.75 27.97
N SER A 4 5.42 1.76 28.78
CA SER A 4 4.40 2.75 28.42
C SER A 4 4.94 3.66 27.31
N ARG A 5 4.83 3.22 26.05
CA ARG A 5 5.10 4.08 24.88
C ARG A 5 3.98 5.10 24.71
N LEU A 6 4.37 6.39 24.71
CA LEU A 6 3.51 7.49 24.28
C LEU A 6 3.23 7.34 22.78
N ARG A 7 1.95 7.36 22.40
CA ARG A 7 1.51 7.38 20.99
C ARG A 7 0.97 8.77 20.65
N LEU A 8 1.25 9.24 19.44
CA LEU A 8 0.73 10.50 18.93
C LEU A 8 -0.70 10.30 18.41
N PHE A 9 -1.57 11.29 18.62
CA PHE A 9 -2.95 11.28 18.14
C PHE A 9 -3.22 12.55 17.33
N THR A 10 -4.12 12.47 16.36
CA THR A 10 -4.65 13.63 15.66
C THR A 10 -5.57 14.43 16.59
N PRO A 11 -5.86 15.71 16.30
CA PRO A 11 -6.80 16.51 17.09
C PRO A 11 -8.21 15.89 17.22
N GLU A 12 -8.59 15.04 16.27
CA GLU A 12 -9.85 14.29 16.24
C GLU A 12 -9.80 12.99 17.07
N GLY A 13 -8.66 12.71 17.72
CA GLY A 13 -8.47 11.52 18.55
C GLY A 13 -8.06 10.26 17.78
N HIS A 14 -7.70 10.37 16.50
CA HIS A 14 -7.22 9.21 15.74
C HIS A 14 -5.76 8.92 16.06
N LEU A 15 -5.42 7.65 16.23
CA LEU A 15 -4.04 7.26 16.44
C LEU A 15 -3.20 7.52 15.17
N LEU A 16 -2.12 8.28 15.31
CA LEU A 16 -1.15 8.45 14.22
C LEU A 16 -0.28 7.20 14.11
N PRO A 17 -0.18 6.59 12.92
CA PRO A 17 0.78 5.52 12.69
C PRO A 17 2.20 6.06 12.87
N THR A 18 3.09 5.20 13.38
CA THR A 18 4.52 5.50 13.37
C THR A 18 5.05 5.55 11.94
N PRO A 19 6.16 6.26 11.66
CA PRO A 19 6.78 6.26 10.34
C PRO A 19 7.09 4.85 9.80
N GLU A 20 7.47 3.92 10.69
CA GLU A 20 7.73 2.52 10.35
C GLU A 20 6.44 1.78 9.94
N GLU A 21 5.35 1.97 10.69
CA GLU A 21 4.03 1.41 10.36
C GLU A 21 3.51 1.97 9.03
N SER A 22 3.60 3.29 8.81
CA SER A 22 3.22 3.93 7.55
C SER A 22 4.05 3.40 6.37
N ALA A 23 5.36 3.27 6.53
CA ALA A 23 6.24 2.73 5.48
C ALA A 23 5.94 1.26 5.17
N ALA A 24 5.62 0.45 6.19
CA ALA A 24 5.20 -0.94 5.98
C ALA A 24 3.86 -1.01 5.22
N GLN A 25 2.90 -0.17 5.61
CA GLN A 25 1.60 -0.09 4.94
C GLN A 25 1.74 0.37 3.48
N GLU A 26 2.55 1.39 3.21
CA GLU A 26 2.80 1.89 1.87
C GLU A 26 3.48 0.82 0.99
N ARG A 27 4.48 0.10 1.52
CA ARG A 27 5.11 -1.02 0.81
C ARG A 27 4.11 -2.10 0.44
N GLN A 28 3.25 -2.51 1.38
CA GLN A 28 2.23 -3.51 1.12
C GLN A 28 1.22 -3.05 0.06
N LEU A 29 0.79 -1.79 0.12
CA LEU A 29 -0.12 -1.21 -0.86
C LEU A 29 0.52 -1.15 -2.25
N LYS A 30 1.79 -0.75 -2.32
CA LYS A 30 2.56 -0.70 -3.57
C LYS A 30 2.69 -2.09 -4.20
N GLU A 31 3.06 -3.09 -3.41
CA GLU A 31 3.17 -4.47 -3.89
C GLU A 31 1.82 -5.00 -4.39
N GLN A 32 0.74 -4.74 -3.64
CA GLN A 32 -0.59 -5.15 -4.05
C GLN A 32 -1.05 -4.44 -5.34
N ALA A 33 -0.74 -3.15 -5.48
CA ALA A 33 -1.03 -2.39 -6.69
C ALA A 33 -0.24 -2.93 -7.90
N GLN A 34 1.04 -3.23 -7.71
CA GLN A 34 1.90 -3.81 -8.74
C GLN A 34 1.36 -5.18 -9.19
N GLN A 35 1.06 -6.09 -8.25
CA GLN A 35 0.48 -7.39 -8.58
C GLN A 35 -0.85 -7.29 -9.33
N ARG A 36 -1.68 -6.30 -8.98
CA ARG A 36 -2.94 -6.04 -9.70
C ARG A 36 -2.67 -5.53 -11.11
N ALA A 37 -1.71 -4.62 -11.28
CA ALA A 37 -1.32 -4.11 -12.59
C ALA A 37 -0.72 -5.20 -13.47
N GLU A 38 0.12 -6.08 -12.93
CA GLU A 38 0.70 -7.22 -13.64
C GLU A 38 -0.39 -8.19 -14.13
N ARG A 39 -1.33 -8.57 -13.26
CA ARG A 39 -2.46 -9.42 -13.66
C ARG A 39 -3.36 -8.75 -14.69
N LEU A 40 -3.54 -7.45 -14.60
CA LEU A 40 -4.34 -6.71 -15.59
C LEU A 40 -3.61 -6.66 -16.94
N ALA A 41 -2.31 -6.38 -16.94
CA ALA A 41 -1.46 -6.38 -18.12
C ALA A 41 -1.45 -7.75 -18.81
N GLU A 42 -1.35 -8.83 -18.04
CA GLU A 42 -1.45 -10.21 -18.56
C GLU A 42 -2.80 -10.45 -19.25
N LYS A 43 -3.90 -10.11 -18.59
CA LYS A 43 -5.25 -10.23 -19.17
C LYS A 43 -5.45 -9.37 -20.43
N LEU A 44 -4.89 -8.17 -20.46
CA LEU A 44 -4.95 -7.31 -21.66
C LEU A 44 -4.20 -7.94 -22.82
N ARG A 45 -3.02 -8.50 -22.56
CA ARG A 45 -2.23 -9.24 -23.57
C ARG A 45 -2.94 -10.49 -24.06
N GLU A 46 -3.62 -11.23 -23.17
CA GLU A 46 -4.48 -12.37 -23.55
C GLU A 46 -5.61 -11.95 -24.49
N LEU A 47 -6.15 -10.74 -24.32
CA LEU A 47 -7.17 -10.15 -25.19
C LEU A 47 -6.59 -9.52 -26.47
N GLY A 48 -5.27 -9.61 -26.69
CA GLY A 48 -4.59 -9.06 -27.86
C GLY A 48 -4.36 -7.54 -27.79
N ILE A 49 -4.47 -6.94 -26.60
CA ILE A 49 -4.26 -5.52 -26.35
C ILE A 49 -2.90 -5.37 -25.66
N ASP A 50 -1.97 -4.58 -26.23
CA ASP A 50 -0.72 -4.27 -25.54
C ASP A 50 -0.95 -3.17 -24.50
N PRO A 51 -0.78 -3.44 -23.19
CA PRO A 51 -0.91 -2.43 -22.14
C PRO A 51 0.14 -1.31 -22.22
N MET A 52 1.20 -1.46 -23.03
CA MET A 52 2.21 -0.40 -23.24
C MET A 52 1.84 0.61 -24.33
N ASP A 53 0.85 0.30 -25.17
CA ASP A 53 0.38 1.17 -26.26
C ASP A 53 -0.85 2.02 -25.88
N LEU A 54 -1.26 1.99 -24.60
CA LEU A 54 -2.39 2.77 -24.07
C LEU A 54 -1.94 4.14 -23.53
#